data_AF-A0A7S0D329-F1
#
_entry.id   AF-A0A7S0D329-F1
#
_cell.length_a   1.000
_cell.length_b   1.000
_cell.length_c   1.000
_cell.angle_alpha   90.00
_cell.angle_beta   90.00
_cell.angle_gamma   90.00
#
_symmetry.space_group_name_H-M   'P 1'
#
loop_
_entity.id
_entity.type
_entity.pdbx_description
1 polymer ?
#
loop_
_entity_poly.entity_id
_entity_poly.type
_entity_poly.pdbx_seq_one_letter_code
_entity_poly.pdbx_strand_id
1 'polypeptide(L)'
;RVAVTERVVGYVSSVRGEHSSRAERQRTTYPEPLFSGAFVTDGVWWRLPRDALLRIPPDKIKEAAWGVLNLVRAMAPSAATCDARDVGGTVIVETSCGSSLFDDDGESTNAGGDDLVVTLCLYDAVPGGVGLASRLFQILGDAWDAALDAVSKCACLEGCPSCVRAGRAHFVETDKKYARVALEAMTAAWLRGA
;
A
#
# COMPACT_ATOMS: atom_id res chain seq x y z
N ARG A 1 10.52 6.59 -13.47
CA ARG A 1 10.06 5.29 -14.04
C ARG A 1 10.36 4.18 -13.05
N VAL A 2 9.50 3.16 -13.02
CA VAL A 2 9.57 1.99 -12.15
C VAL A 2 9.47 0.72 -12.98
N ALA A 3 10.09 -0.36 -12.52
CA ALA A 3 9.91 -1.69 -13.09
C ALA A 3 8.94 -2.48 -12.19
N VAL A 4 7.86 -2.98 -12.78
CA VAL A 4 6.84 -3.78 -12.09
C VAL A 4 7.03 -5.24 -12.51
N THR A 5 7.08 -6.14 -11.54
CA THR A 5 7.12 -7.59 -11.77
C THR A 5 5.96 -8.21 -11.00
N GLU A 6 5.16 -9.01 -11.68
CA GLU A 6 4.06 -9.77 -11.10
C GLU A 6 4.46 -11.24 -10.99
N ARG A 7 4.18 -11.82 -9.82
CA ARG A 7 4.47 -13.22 -9.51
C ARG A 7 3.28 -13.86 -8.82
N VAL A 8 3.05 -15.14 -9.12
CA VAL A 8 2.10 -15.97 -8.38
C VAL A 8 2.87 -16.71 -7.30
N VAL A 9 2.65 -16.30 -6.05
CA VAL A 9 3.34 -16.86 -4.88
C VAL A 9 2.75 -18.18 -4.39
N GLY A 10 1.54 -18.52 -4.84
CA GLY A 10 0.82 -19.68 -4.34
C GLY A 10 -0.65 -19.65 -4.70
N TYR A 11 -1.41 -20.58 -4.12
CA TYR A 11 -2.85 -20.66 -4.29
C TYR A 11 -3.55 -21.10 -3.01
N VAL A 12 -4.86 -20.91 -2.99
CA VAL A 12 -5.76 -21.42 -1.96
C VAL A 12 -6.86 -22.19 -2.68
N SER A 13 -6.99 -23.48 -2.42
CA SER A 13 -8.09 -24.30 -2.95
C SER A 13 -9.27 -24.32 -1.98
N SER A 14 -10.50 -24.19 -2.50
CA SER A 14 -11.72 -24.38 -1.72
C SER A 14 -12.67 -25.34 -2.43
N VAL A 15 -13.20 -26.32 -1.71
CA VAL A 15 -14.21 -27.26 -2.23
C VAL A 15 -15.58 -26.59 -2.21
N ARG A 16 -16.32 -26.69 -3.32
CA ARG A 16 -17.62 -26.05 -3.49
C ARG A 16 -18.65 -26.76 -2.60
N GLY A 17 -19.24 -26.03 -1.65
CA GLY A 17 -20.22 -26.57 -0.68
C GLY A 17 -19.70 -26.66 0.76
N GLU A 18 -18.38 -26.56 0.96
CA GLU A 18 -17.79 -26.41 2.29
C GLU A 18 -17.61 -24.92 2.60
N HIS A 19 -18.36 -24.45 3.61
CA HIS A 19 -18.18 -23.12 4.17
C HIS A 19 -17.05 -23.13 5.19
N SER A 20 -15.81 -23.43 4.77
CA SER A 20 -14.64 -23.18 5.60
C SER A 20 -14.40 -21.67 5.69
N SER A 21 -14.16 -21.20 6.91
CA SER A 21 -13.79 -19.81 7.15
C SER A 21 -12.47 -19.51 6.41
N ARG A 22 -12.22 -18.23 6.06
CA ARG A 22 -10.97 -17.83 5.35
C ARG A 22 -9.70 -18.28 6.11
N ALA A 23 -9.77 -18.41 7.43
CA ALA A 23 -8.70 -18.87 8.30
C ALA A 23 -8.41 -20.38 8.18
N GLU A 24 -9.39 -21.19 7.75
CA GLU A 24 -9.26 -22.65 7.64
C GLU A 24 -8.81 -23.12 6.26
N ARG A 25 -8.73 -22.23 5.27
CA ARG A 25 -8.31 -22.62 3.93
C ARG A 25 -6.80 -22.83 3.89
N GLN A 26 -6.40 -24.06 3.59
CA GLN A 26 -4.98 -24.40 3.41
C GLN A 26 -4.39 -23.56 2.27
N ARG A 27 -3.41 -22.72 2.61
CA ARG A 27 -2.62 -21.94 1.65
C ARG A 27 -1.42 -22.76 1.22
N THR A 28 -1.29 -22.98 -0.08
CA THR A 28 -0.10 -23.60 -0.68
C THR A 28 0.77 -22.49 -1.24
N THR A 29 1.99 -22.37 -0.74
CA THR A 29 3.01 -21.44 -1.24
C THR A 29 3.94 -22.19 -2.19
N TYR A 30 4.30 -21.57 -3.31
CA TYR A 30 5.31 -22.12 -4.23
C TYR A 30 6.71 -21.83 -3.67
N PRO A 31 7.64 -22.81 -3.67
CA PRO A 31 9.03 -22.57 -3.25
C PRO A 31 9.73 -21.49 -4.09
N GLU A 32 9.40 -21.42 -5.38
CA GLU A 32 9.78 -20.34 -6.27
C GLU A 32 8.51 -19.72 -6.86
N PRO A 33 8.24 -18.43 -6.62
CA PRO A 33 7.07 -17.77 -7.19
C PRO A 33 7.07 -17.82 -8.71
N LEU A 34 5.93 -18.18 -9.29
CA LEU A 34 5.79 -18.30 -10.74
C LEU A 34 5.72 -16.92 -11.38
N PHE A 35 6.53 -16.68 -12.42
CA PHE A 35 6.49 -15.43 -13.17
C PHE A 35 5.14 -15.26 -13.90
N SER A 36 4.50 -14.09 -13.71
CA SER A 36 3.27 -13.72 -14.41
C SER A 36 3.55 -12.71 -15.53
N GLY A 37 4.35 -11.68 -15.23
CA GLY A 37 4.67 -10.62 -16.18
C GLY A 37 5.62 -9.58 -15.60
N ALA A 38 6.23 -8.79 -16.48
CA ALA A 38 7.00 -7.62 -16.08
C ALA A 38 6.91 -6.52 -17.12
N PHE A 39 6.89 -5.27 -16.67
CA PHE A 39 6.87 -4.10 -17.54
C PHE A 39 7.48 -2.88 -16.84
N VAL A 40 7.95 -1.92 -17.63
CA VAL A 40 8.44 -0.63 -17.13
C VAL A 40 7.35 0.40 -17.36
N THR A 41 7.10 1.25 -16.36
CA THR A 41 6.04 2.25 -16.40
C THR A 41 6.43 3.51 -15.62
N ASP A 42 5.59 4.53 -15.70
CA ASP A 42 5.72 5.72 -14.85
C ASP A 42 5.13 5.45 -13.46
N GLY A 43 5.75 6.04 -12.44
CA GLY A 43 5.39 5.83 -11.05
C GLY A 43 5.76 7.02 -10.20
N VAL A 44 5.02 7.19 -9.12
CA VAL A 44 5.21 8.19 -8.06
C VAL A 44 5.32 7.45 -6.73
N TRP A 45 6.28 7.83 -5.91
CA TRP A 45 6.49 7.21 -4.62
C TRP A 45 6.83 8.24 -3.56
N TRP A 46 6.57 7.88 -2.31
CA TRP A 46 6.91 8.68 -1.14
C TRP A 46 7.24 7.74 0.02
N ARG A 47 7.92 8.29 1.02
CA ARG A 47 8.29 7.56 2.23
C ARG A 47 7.43 7.99 3.40
N LEU A 48 7.11 7.07 4.29
CA LEU A 48 6.57 7.46 5.58
C LEU A 48 7.62 8.27 6.35
N PRO A 49 7.25 9.42 6.94
CA PRO A 49 8.19 10.22 7.70
C PRO A 49 8.59 9.49 8.98
N ARG A 50 9.79 9.78 9.49
CA ARG A 50 10.32 9.15 10.72
C ARG A 50 9.38 9.31 11.92
N ASP A 51 8.67 10.44 12.02
CA ASP A 51 7.66 10.66 13.07
C ASP A 51 6.54 9.60 13.04
N ALA A 52 6.08 9.20 11.84
CA ALA A 52 5.09 8.13 11.72
C ALA A 52 5.66 6.80 12.22
N LEU A 53 6.87 6.45 11.79
CA LEU A 53 7.52 5.18 12.13
C LEU A 53 7.78 5.03 13.63
N LEU A 54 8.03 6.13 14.34
CA LEU A 54 8.19 6.12 15.81
C LEU A 54 6.87 5.99 16.57
N ARG A 55 5.74 6.38 15.96
CA ARG A 55 4.41 6.38 16.58
C ARG A 55 3.60 5.12 16.27
N ILE A 56 4.04 4.31 15.32
CA ILE A 56 3.36 3.10 14.86
C ILE A 56 4.13 1.87 15.36
N PRO A 57 3.48 0.92 16.05
CA PRO A 57 4.12 -0.35 16.42
C PRO A 57 4.68 -1.08 15.20
N PRO A 58 5.88 -1.69 15.27
CA PRO A 58 6.51 -2.34 14.12
C PRO A 58 5.63 -3.38 13.41
N ASP A 59 4.83 -4.12 14.17
CA ASP A 59 3.87 -5.12 13.68
C ASP A 59 2.64 -4.54 12.99
N LYS A 60 2.48 -3.21 12.98
CA LYS A 60 1.36 -2.48 12.36
C LYS A 60 1.79 -1.54 11.24
N ILE A 61 3.09 -1.43 10.98
CA ILE A 61 3.62 -0.50 9.98
C ILE A 61 3.15 -0.86 8.57
N LYS A 62 3.15 -2.16 8.24
CA LYS A 62 2.75 -2.64 6.91
C LYS A 62 1.26 -2.37 6.67
N GLU A 63 0.42 -2.69 7.64
CA GLU A 63 -1.03 -2.52 7.62
C GLU A 63 -1.41 -1.02 7.58
N ALA A 64 -0.68 -0.19 8.32
CA ALA A 64 -0.83 1.26 8.26
C ALA A 64 -0.51 1.78 6.86
N ALA A 65 0.64 1.40 6.30
CA ALA A 65 1.10 1.82 4.97
C ALA A 65 0.12 1.39 3.87
N TRP A 66 -0.42 0.17 3.91
CA TRP A 66 -1.45 -0.26 2.97
C TRP A 66 -2.73 0.56 3.11
N GLY A 67 -3.14 0.89 4.33
CA GLY A 67 -4.29 1.75 4.59
C GLY A 67 -4.12 3.15 3.98
N VAL A 68 -2.94 3.75 4.13
CA VAL A 68 -2.57 5.02 3.49
C VAL A 68 -2.61 4.90 1.97
N LEU A 69 -1.93 3.90 1.41
CA LEU A 69 -1.84 3.70 -0.03
C LEU A 69 -3.22 3.55 -0.67
N ASN A 70 -4.11 2.78 -0.04
CA ASN A 70 -5.48 2.56 -0.52
C ASN A 70 -6.29 3.86 -0.56
N LEU A 71 -6.21 4.69 0.49
CA LEU A 71 -6.90 5.97 0.55
C LEU A 71 -6.39 6.94 -0.52
N VAL A 72 -5.07 7.07 -0.67
CA VAL A 72 -4.47 7.96 -1.67
C VAL A 72 -4.79 7.49 -3.08
N ARG A 73 -4.66 6.17 -3.35
CA ARG A 73 -5.01 5.58 -4.65
C ARG A 73 -6.48 5.78 -5.02
N ALA A 74 -7.39 5.78 -4.04
CA ALA A 74 -8.80 6.00 -4.27
C ALA A 74 -9.13 7.39 -4.84
N MET A 75 -8.20 8.36 -4.74
CA MET A 75 -8.35 9.70 -5.32
C MET A 75 -8.01 9.73 -6.82
N ALA A 76 -7.31 8.73 -7.34
CA ALA A 76 -6.83 8.72 -8.72
C ALA A 76 -7.94 8.91 -9.78
N PRO A 77 -9.10 8.23 -9.69
CA PRO A 77 -10.19 8.43 -10.65
C PRO A 77 -10.67 9.89 -10.73
N SER A 78 -10.75 10.58 -9.60
CA SER A 78 -11.15 11.99 -9.54
C SER A 78 -10.05 12.91 -10.11
N ALA A 79 -8.79 12.61 -9.80
CA ALA A 79 -7.64 13.43 -10.16
C ALA A 79 -7.24 13.40 -11.64
N ALA A 80 -7.43 12.24 -12.27
CA ALA A 80 -6.91 11.93 -13.60
C ALA A 80 -7.97 11.36 -14.55
N THR A 81 -9.25 11.38 -14.18
CA THR A 81 -10.38 10.89 -15.00
C THR A 81 -10.16 9.47 -15.54
N CYS A 82 -9.63 8.59 -14.69
CA CYS A 82 -9.28 7.21 -15.02
C CYS A 82 -10.15 6.19 -14.26
N ASP A 83 -10.10 4.92 -14.63
CA ASP A 83 -10.65 3.84 -13.82
C ASP A 83 -9.70 3.57 -12.63
N ALA A 84 -10.24 3.10 -11.50
CA ALA A 84 -9.42 2.72 -10.34
C ALA A 84 -8.42 1.58 -10.64
N ARG A 85 -8.65 0.82 -11.71
CA ARG A 85 -7.72 -0.18 -12.26
C ARG A 85 -6.49 0.39 -12.92
N ASP A 86 -6.58 1.59 -13.48
CA ASP A 86 -5.53 2.13 -14.34
C ASP A 86 -4.29 2.57 -13.54
N VAL A 87 -4.43 2.66 -12.21
CA VAL A 87 -3.35 2.97 -11.28
C VAL A 87 -3.12 1.76 -10.39
N GLY A 88 -1.93 1.18 -10.44
CA GLY A 88 -1.44 0.17 -9.51
C GLY A 88 -0.84 0.78 -8.25
N GLY A 89 -0.56 -0.05 -7.24
CA GLY A 89 0.12 0.42 -6.03
C GLY A 89 0.78 -0.70 -5.25
N THR A 90 1.90 -0.38 -4.59
CA THR A 90 2.64 -1.31 -3.73
C THR A 90 3.25 -0.60 -2.52
N VAL A 91 3.48 -1.37 -1.46
CA VAL A 91 4.22 -0.95 -0.26
C VAL A 91 5.51 -1.76 -0.20
N ILE A 92 6.63 -1.06 -0.09
CA ILE A 92 7.96 -1.63 0.07
C ILE A 92 8.45 -1.26 1.47
N VAL A 93 8.95 -2.24 2.20
CA VAL A 93 9.52 -2.06 3.54
C VAL A 93 10.91 -2.67 3.53
N GLU A 94 11.88 -1.83 3.79
CA GLU A 94 13.31 -2.12 3.65
C GLU A 94 14.08 -1.47 4.79
N THR A 95 15.33 -1.86 4.97
CA THR A 95 16.28 -1.12 5.80
C THR A 95 16.95 0.00 4.99
N SER A 96 17.59 0.97 5.65
CA SER A 96 18.28 2.06 4.95
C SER A 96 19.46 1.58 4.11
N CYS A 97 20.02 0.40 4.45
CA CYS A 97 21.04 -0.28 3.64
C CYS A 97 20.49 -1.03 2.42
N GLY A 98 19.17 -0.98 2.17
CA GLY A 98 18.52 -1.56 0.99
C GLY A 98 18.26 -3.07 1.08
N SER A 99 18.35 -3.67 2.28
CA SER A 99 17.93 -5.05 2.48
C SER A 99 16.41 -5.10 2.58
N SER A 100 15.77 -5.93 1.75
CA SER A 100 14.34 -6.23 1.93
C SER A 100 14.15 -6.88 3.29
N LEU A 101 13.23 -6.36 4.10
CA LEU A 101 12.86 -6.95 5.40
C LEU A 101 11.77 -8.01 5.26
N PHE A 102 11.26 -8.19 4.05
CA PHE A 102 10.32 -9.23 3.69
C PHE A 102 10.94 -10.04 2.55
N ASP A 103 11.50 -11.21 2.88
CA ASP A 103 11.58 -12.30 1.93
C ASP A 103 10.15 -12.82 1.65
N ASP A 104 9.94 -13.48 0.51
CA ASP A 104 8.65 -13.96 -0.02
C ASP A 104 7.81 -14.80 1.00
N ASP A 105 8.42 -15.21 2.11
CA ASP A 105 7.88 -16.07 3.17
C ASP A 105 7.11 -15.32 4.28
N GLY A 106 7.11 -13.98 4.26
CA GLY A 106 6.24 -13.18 5.15
C GLY A 106 6.62 -13.18 6.63
N GLU A 107 7.79 -13.69 7.00
CA GLU A 107 8.29 -13.62 8.37
C GLU A 107 9.01 -12.29 8.61
N SER A 108 8.41 -11.45 9.46
CA SER A 108 8.95 -10.14 9.86
C SER A 108 10.17 -10.35 10.74
N THR A 109 11.37 -10.25 10.18
CA THR A 109 12.60 -10.19 10.98
C THR A 109 12.68 -8.80 11.62
N ASN A 110 12.14 -8.65 12.83
CA ASN A 110 12.36 -7.53 13.76
C ASN A 110 12.64 -6.17 13.10
N ALA A 111 11.67 -5.68 12.30
CA ALA A 111 11.71 -4.39 11.63
C ALA A 111 11.43 -3.21 12.61
N GLY A 112 12.03 -3.24 13.79
CA GLY A 112 11.91 -2.19 14.80
C GLY A 112 13.27 -1.52 15.01
N GLY A 113 13.50 -0.37 14.36
CA GLY A 113 14.74 0.38 14.54
C GLY A 113 14.81 1.64 13.68
N ASP A 114 15.80 2.49 13.98
CA ASP A 114 16.08 3.75 13.29
C ASP A 114 16.39 3.59 11.79
N ASP A 115 16.63 2.36 11.34
CA ASP A 115 17.03 2.02 9.99
C ASP A 115 15.85 1.70 9.05
N LEU A 116 14.61 1.68 9.56
CA LEU A 116 13.45 1.29 8.77
C LEU A 116 13.05 2.34 7.74
N VAL A 117 12.83 1.92 6.50
CA VAL A 117 12.32 2.73 5.40
C VAL A 117 11.07 2.09 4.84
N VAL A 118 9.97 2.85 4.80
CA VAL A 118 8.68 2.40 4.26
C VAL A 118 8.33 3.29 3.07
N THR A 119 8.38 2.72 1.88
CA THR A 119 8.11 3.40 0.62
C THR A 119 6.75 2.95 0.06
N LEU A 120 5.87 3.91 -0.20
CA LEU A 120 4.59 3.71 -0.86
C LEU A 120 4.75 4.15 -2.31
N CYS A 121 4.28 3.34 -3.25
CA CYS A 121 4.41 3.62 -4.69
C CYS A 121 3.08 3.43 -5.40
N LEU A 122 2.72 4.40 -6.24
CA LEU A 122 1.64 4.31 -7.23
C LEU A 122 2.25 4.35 -8.62
N TYR A 123 1.67 3.60 -9.57
CA TYR A 123 2.21 3.50 -10.92
C TYR A 123 1.10 3.27 -11.94
N ASP A 124 1.37 3.60 -13.20
CA ASP A 124 0.40 3.37 -14.28
C ASP A 124 0.36 1.87 -14.59
N ALA A 125 -0.83 1.27 -14.55
CA ALA A 125 -1.05 -0.16 -14.81
C ALA A 125 -1.00 -0.51 -16.31
N VAL A 126 -0.12 0.16 -17.06
CA VAL A 126 0.09 0.01 -18.51
C VAL A 126 1.59 0.11 -18.82
N PRO A 127 2.15 -0.79 -19.66
CA PRO A 127 3.54 -0.68 -20.11
C PRO A 127 3.85 0.67 -20.76
N GLY A 128 4.99 1.25 -20.42
CA GLY A 128 5.46 2.53 -20.95
C GLY A 128 4.94 3.77 -20.22
N GLY A 129 3.87 3.63 -19.41
CA GLY A 129 3.21 4.75 -18.76
C GLY A 129 2.30 5.55 -19.70
N VAL A 130 1.22 6.11 -19.14
CA VAL A 130 0.26 6.98 -19.83
C VAL A 130 0.16 8.36 -19.17
N GLY A 131 0.92 8.60 -18.09
CA GLY A 131 1.03 9.87 -17.39
C GLY A 131 0.12 10.02 -16.17
N LEU A 132 -0.53 8.95 -15.69
CA LEU A 132 -1.40 9.02 -14.52
C LEU A 132 -0.57 9.29 -13.25
N ALA A 133 0.57 8.62 -13.10
CA ALA A 133 1.50 8.84 -12.01
C ALA A 133 2.05 10.28 -11.98
N SER A 134 2.32 10.86 -13.15
CA SER A 134 2.73 12.27 -13.26
C SER A 134 1.62 13.21 -12.80
N ARG A 135 0.37 12.93 -13.17
CA ARG A 135 -0.78 13.71 -12.71
C ARG A 135 -1.00 13.57 -11.20
N LEU A 136 -0.88 12.36 -10.67
CA LEU A 136 -0.97 12.08 -9.25
C LEU A 136 0.12 12.77 -8.44
N PHE A 137 1.35 12.85 -8.96
CA PHE A 137 2.43 13.60 -8.31
C PHE A 137 2.08 15.07 -8.11
N GLN A 138 1.44 15.71 -9.09
CA GLN A 138 1.05 17.13 -9.00
C GLN A 138 0.03 17.42 -7.91
N ILE A 139 -0.81 16.44 -7.55
CA ILE A 139 -1.88 16.60 -6.56
C ILE A 139 -1.60 15.83 -5.26
N LEU A 140 -0.36 15.35 -5.06
CA LEU A 140 -0.07 14.38 -4.02
C LEU A 140 -0.33 14.93 -2.60
N GLY A 141 -0.01 16.21 -2.38
CA GLY A 141 -0.34 16.92 -1.13
C GLY A 141 -1.84 16.96 -0.88
N ASP A 142 -2.62 17.43 -1.85
CA ASP A 142 -4.09 17.48 -1.77
C ASP A 142 -4.69 16.08 -1.56
N ALA A 143 -4.11 15.06 -2.19
CA ALA A 143 -4.53 13.67 -2.01
C ALA A 143 -4.27 13.14 -0.59
N TRP A 144 -3.17 13.56 0.05
CA TRP A 144 -2.90 13.22 1.45
C TRP A 144 -3.87 13.92 2.40
N ASP A 145 -4.18 15.19 2.17
CA ASP A 145 -5.16 15.92 2.97
C ASP A 145 -6.57 15.31 2.82
N ALA A 146 -6.98 14.99 1.60
CA ALA A 146 -8.25 14.31 1.34
C ALA A 146 -8.31 12.90 1.96
N ALA A 147 -7.19 12.16 1.92
CA ALA A 147 -7.09 10.85 2.57
C ALA A 147 -7.20 10.96 4.10
N LEU A 148 -6.55 11.95 4.72
CA LEU A 148 -6.63 12.23 6.15
C LEU A 148 -8.05 12.61 6.57
N ASP A 149 -8.72 13.45 5.78
CA ASP A 149 -10.10 13.84 6.01
C ASP A 149 -11.05 12.64 5.93
N ALA A 150 -10.92 11.82 4.88
CA ALA A 150 -11.75 10.63 4.67
C ALA A 150 -11.62 9.61 5.80
N VAL A 151 -10.38 9.29 6.24
CA VAL A 151 -10.18 8.33 7.35
C VAL A 151 -10.67 8.89 8.68
N SER A 152 -10.55 10.20 8.90
CA SER A 152 -10.96 10.88 10.12
C SER A 152 -12.48 10.99 10.26
N LYS A 153 -13.21 11.22 9.15
CA LYS A 153 -14.68 11.32 9.12
C LYS A 153 -15.38 9.97 9.08
N CYS A 154 -14.70 8.91 8.68
CA CYS A 154 -15.31 7.59 8.63
C CYS A 154 -15.68 7.10 10.04
N ALA A 155 -16.91 6.63 10.24
CA ALA A 155 -17.41 6.17 11.54
C ALA A 155 -16.97 4.74 11.94
N CYS A 156 -16.31 3.99 11.05
CA CYS A 156 -15.91 2.61 11.36
C CYS A 156 -14.79 2.56 12.41
N LEU A 157 -14.70 1.47 13.18
CA LEU A 157 -13.64 1.26 14.17
C LEU A 157 -12.36 0.71 13.54
N GLU A 158 -12.46 -0.38 12.78
CA GLU A 158 -11.31 -1.18 12.35
C GLU A 158 -10.83 -0.86 10.93
N GLY A 159 -11.70 -0.29 10.10
CA GLY A 159 -11.46 -0.04 8.68
C GLY A 159 -12.52 -0.72 7.81
N CYS A 160 -13.00 0.00 6.78
CA CYS A 160 -14.03 -0.48 5.87
C CYS A 160 -13.70 -0.13 4.41
N PRO A 161 -14.45 -0.67 3.43
CA PRO A 161 -14.25 -0.36 2.01
C PRO A 161 -14.39 1.13 1.65
N SER A 162 -14.97 1.94 2.53
CA SER A 162 -15.11 3.39 2.35
C SER A 162 -13.93 4.19 2.93
N CYS A 163 -12.95 3.55 3.57
CA CYS A 163 -11.73 4.22 4.06
C CYS A 163 -10.46 3.41 3.76
N VAL A 164 -9.78 2.85 4.76
CA VAL A 164 -8.46 2.19 4.60
C VAL A 164 -8.49 0.92 3.75
N ARG A 165 -9.67 0.32 3.52
CA ARG A 165 -9.85 -0.81 2.59
C ARG A 165 -10.44 -0.38 1.24
N ALA A 166 -10.31 0.91 0.89
CA ALA A 166 -10.78 1.43 -0.38
C ALA A 166 -10.03 0.78 -1.57
N GLY A 167 -10.75 0.64 -2.69
CA GLY A 167 -10.19 0.16 -3.94
C GLY A 167 -10.00 -1.37 -4.03
N ARG A 168 -9.03 -1.80 -4.83
CA ARG A 168 -8.86 -3.20 -5.23
C ARG A 168 -8.13 -4.07 -4.21
N ALA A 169 -7.25 -3.50 -3.40
CA ALA A 169 -6.46 -4.26 -2.42
C ALA A 169 -7.21 -4.49 -1.10
N HIS A 170 -8.54 -4.67 -1.14
CA HIS A 170 -9.38 -4.93 0.05
C HIS A 170 -9.06 -6.27 0.73
N PHE A 171 -8.30 -7.15 0.07
CA PHE A 171 -7.86 -8.43 0.62
C PHE A 171 -6.61 -8.33 1.49
N VAL A 172 -5.89 -7.20 1.43
CA VAL A 172 -4.70 -6.92 2.25
C VAL A 172 -5.13 -6.43 3.62
N GLU A 173 -4.38 -6.80 4.65
CA GLU A 173 -4.62 -6.33 6.01
C GLU A 173 -4.29 -4.84 6.14
N THR A 174 -5.13 -4.12 6.88
CA THR A 174 -5.06 -2.67 7.04
C THR A 174 -5.41 -2.28 8.45
N ASP A 175 -4.77 -1.24 8.99
CA ASP A 175 -5.08 -0.71 10.33
C ASP A 175 -5.49 0.76 10.23
N LYS A 176 -6.75 1.06 10.58
CA LYS A 176 -7.30 2.42 10.50
C LYS A 176 -6.58 3.40 11.43
N LYS A 177 -6.33 2.99 12.67
CA LYS A 177 -5.74 3.87 13.69
C LYS A 177 -4.36 4.32 13.24
N TYR A 178 -3.53 3.38 12.79
CA TYR A 178 -2.16 3.69 12.40
C TYR A 178 -2.04 4.29 10.99
N ALA A 179 -2.95 3.99 10.06
CA ALA A 179 -3.03 4.71 8.80
C ALA A 179 -3.33 6.19 9.00
N ARG A 180 -4.22 6.54 9.94
CA ARG A 180 -4.48 7.93 10.32
C ARG A 180 -3.23 8.59 10.91
N VAL A 181 -2.53 7.93 11.84
CA VAL A 181 -1.28 8.45 12.42
C VAL A 181 -0.22 8.71 11.34
N ALA A 182 -0.09 7.81 10.37
CA ALA A 182 0.81 7.99 9.24
C ALA A 182 0.44 9.22 8.38
N LEU A 183 -0.85 9.39 8.07
CA LEU A 183 -1.34 10.55 7.30
C LEU A 183 -1.17 11.88 8.05
N GLU A 184 -1.42 11.92 9.36
CA GLU A 184 -1.18 13.11 10.19
C GLU A 184 0.31 13.51 10.15
N ALA A 185 1.22 12.54 10.26
CA ALA A 185 2.65 12.79 10.20
C ALA A 185 3.11 13.23 8.79
N MET A 186 2.54 12.63 7.73
CA MET A 186 2.85 12.97 6.34
C MET A 186 2.42 14.39 5.97
N THR A 187 1.16 14.75 6.27
CA THR A 187 0.61 16.09 6.01
C THR A 187 1.38 17.16 6.79
N ALA A 188 1.69 16.90 8.07
CA ALA A 188 2.51 17.80 8.86
C ALA A 188 3.95 17.95 8.33
N ALA A 189 4.57 16.86 7.84
CA ALA A 189 5.91 16.92 7.26
C ALA A 189 5.92 17.65 5.91
N TRP A 190 4.89 17.44 5.08
CA TRP A 190 4.72 18.09 3.80
C TRP A 190 4.60 19.61 3.96
N LEU A 191 3.74 20.07 4.88
CA LEU A 191 3.56 21.49 5.18
C LEU A 191 4.83 22.18 5.71
N ARG A 192 5.77 21.42 6.30
CA ARG A 192 7.07 21.96 6.75
C ARG A 192 8.11 22.06 5.64
N GLY A 193 7.90 21.40 4.51
CA GLY A 193 8.81 21.38 3.36
C GLY A 193 8.31 22.11 2.12
N ALA A 194 7.07 22.64 2.16
CA ALA A 194 6.43 23.45 1.13
C ALA A 194 6.63 24.96 1.37
#